data_AF-F6BA26-F1
#
_entry.id   AF-F6BA26-F1
#
_cell.length_a   1.000
_cell.length_b   1.000
_cell.length_c   1.000
_cell.angle_alpha   90.00
_cell.angle_beta   90.00
_cell.angle_gamma   90.00
#
_symmetry.space_group_name_H-M   'P 1'
#
loop_
_entity.id
_entity.type
_entity.pdbx_description
1 polymer ?
#
loop_
_entity_poly.entity_id
_entity_poly.type
_entity_poly.pdbx_seq_one_letter_code
_entity_poly.pdbx_strand_id
1 'polypeptide(L)'
;MEERLYCTLMMDLMPGECEVRGLIEAGYLTEKLQHTQKAKDFINSFLDSKKEAVLEAIKEVGPEARRSLILEKAGIRQLGVFKDVADRLVTEGKLKKINKRYYPVD
;
A
#
# COMPACT_ATOMS: atom_id res chain seq x y z
N MET A 1 -8.30 4.11 9.46
CA MET A 1 -9.45 4.30 8.56
C MET A 1 -9.00 4.29 7.10
N GLU A 2 -7.93 5.02 6.77
CA GLU A 2 -7.37 5.10 5.41
C GLU A 2 -6.84 3.77 4.86
N GLU A 3 -6.11 2.99 5.65
CA GLU A 3 -5.61 1.68 5.19
C GLU A 3 -6.74 0.72 4.78
N ARG A 4 -7.89 0.78 5.48
CA ARG A 4 -9.07 -0.01 5.10
C ARG A 4 -9.61 0.44 3.75
N LEU A 5 -9.75 1.75 3.54
CA LEU A 5 -10.19 2.30 2.26
C LEU A 5 -9.24 1.92 1.13
N TYR A 6 -7.93 2.02 1.36
CA TYR A 6 -6.93 1.54 0.40
C TYR A 6 -7.16 0.06 0.06
N CYS A 7 -7.27 -0.80 1.07
CA CYS A 7 -7.46 -2.23 0.83
C CYS A 7 -8.74 -2.50 0.03
N THR A 8 -9.86 -1.83 0.38
CA THR A 8 -11.11 -1.96 -0.37
C THR A 8 -10.96 -1.50 -1.83
N LEU A 9 -10.22 -0.42 -2.09
CA LEU A 9 -9.97 0.06 -3.46
C LEU A 9 -9.08 -0.87 -4.29
N MET A 10 -8.26 -1.69 -3.64
CA MET A 10 -7.34 -2.63 -4.29
C MET A 10 -7.92 -4.05 -4.42
N MET A 11 -9.16 -4.29 -3.95
CA MET A 11 -9.85 -5.58 -4.10
C MET A 11 -10.48 -5.74 -5.48
N ASP A 12 -10.67 -6.99 -5.89
CA ASP A 12 -11.51 -7.34 -7.04
C ASP A 12 -12.97 -7.16 -6.67
N LEU A 13 -13.51 -5.97 -6.96
CA LEU A 13 -14.87 -5.56 -6.62
C LEU A 13 -15.89 -6.07 -7.64
N MET A 14 -17.03 -6.57 -7.17
CA MET A 14 -18.12 -7.03 -8.04
C MET A 14 -19.27 -6.02 -8.11
N PRO A 15 -19.92 -5.83 -9.28
CA PRO A 15 -21.09 -4.98 -9.39
C PRO A 15 -22.19 -5.44 -8.43
N GLY A 16 -22.77 -4.50 -7.68
CA GLY A 16 -23.91 -4.76 -6.78
C GLY A 16 -23.55 -5.00 -5.31
N GLU A 17 -22.26 -5.09 -4.96
CA GLU A 17 -21.82 -5.13 -3.57
C GLU A 17 -22.13 -3.79 -2.85
N CYS A 18 -22.56 -3.86 -1.59
CA CYS A 18 -22.90 -2.66 -0.81
C CYS A 18 -21.71 -1.70 -0.69
N GLU A 19 -20.50 -2.25 -0.55
CA GLU A 19 -19.25 -1.50 -0.46
C GLU A 19 -18.94 -0.76 -1.78
N VAL A 20 -19.25 -1.36 -2.93
CA VAL A 20 -19.08 -0.73 -4.25
C VAL A 20 -19.97 0.49 -4.41
N ARG A 21 -21.23 0.40 -3.98
CA ARG A 21 -22.15 1.54 -4.04
C ARG A 21 -21.60 2.72 -3.23
N GLY A 22 -21.13 2.47 -2.02
CA GLY A 22 -20.53 3.51 -1.17
C GLY A 22 -19.29 4.16 -1.80
N LEU A 23 -18.47 3.39 -2.52
CA LEU A 23 -17.29 3.92 -3.23
C LEU A 23 -17.66 4.76 -4.47
N ILE A 24 -18.72 4.39 -5.19
CA ILE A 24 -19.25 5.18 -6.31
C ILE A 24 -19.83 6.50 -5.80
N GLU A 25 -20.69 6.45 -4.77
CA GLU A 25 -21.29 7.64 -4.15
C GLU A 25 -20.24 8.58 -3.56
N ALA A 26 -19.17 8.02 -2.96
CA ALA A 26 -18.04 8.79 -2.47
C ALA A 26 -17.11 9.31 -3.59
N GLY A 27 -17.35 8.95 -4.85
CA GLY A 27 -16.60 9.42 -6.02
C GLY A 27 -15.24 8.75 -6.21
N TYR A 28 -14.99 7.60 -5.59
CA TYR A 28 -13.76 6.83 -5.78
C TYR A 28 -13.83 5.88 -6.98
N LEU A 29 -15.03 5.41 -7.32
CA LEU A 29 -15.27 4.54 -8.48
C LEU A 29 -16.25 5.15 -9.47
N THR A 30 -16.10 4.83 -10.74
CA THR A 30 -17.14 5.02 -11.75
C THR A 30 -18.17 3.89 -11.67
N GLU A 31 -19.33 4.06 -12.30
CA GLU A 31 -20.34 2.99 -12.42
C GLU A 31 -19.81 1.73 -13.12
N LYS A 32 -18.73 1.86 -13.90
CA LYS A 32 -18.01 0.76 -14.54
C LYS A 32 -16.88 0.20 -13.68
N LEU A 33 -16.85 0.53 -12.39
CA LEU A 33 -15.86 0.10 -11.39
C LEU A 33 -14.42 0.53 -11.70
N GLN A 34 -14.24 1.61 -12.46
CA GLN A 34 -12.92 2.16 -12.73
C GLN A 34 -12.54 3.17 -11.64
N HIS A 35 -11.28 3.17 -11.19
CA HIS A 35 -10.77 4.21 -10.28
C HIS A 35 -10.87 5.59 -10.92
N THR A 36 -11.52 6.52 -10.21
CA THR A 36 -11.55 7.94 -10.57
C THR A 36 -10.21 8.61 -10.27
N GLN A 37 -10.04 9.87 -10.67
CA GLN A 37 -8.86 10.65 -10.28
C GLN A 37 -8.75 10.77 -8.75
N LYS A 38 -9.87 10.97 -8.06
CA LYS A 38 -9.91 10.99 -6.58
C LYS A 38 -9.35 9.72 -5.95
N ALA A 39 -9.68 8.54 -6.49
CA ALA A 39 -9.11 7.28 -6.02
C ALA A 39 -7.61 7.18 -6.29
N LYS A 40 -7.16 7.58 -7.49
CA LYS A 40 -5.74 7.57 -7.83
C LYS A 40 -4.93 8.49 -6.92
N ASP A 41 -5.43 9.69 -6.67
CA ASP A 41 -4.79 10.68 -5.79
C ASP A 41 -4.72 10.16 -4.35
N PHE A 42 -5.82 9.59 -3.84
CA PHE A 42 -5.84 8.95 -2.53
C PHE A 42 -4.85 7.78 -2.44
N ILE A 43 -4.88 6.85 -3.40
CA ILE A 43 -3.97 5.69 -3.45
C ILE A 43 -2.52 6.15 -3.43
N ASN A 44 -2.18 7.14 -4.25
CA ASN A 44 -0.84 7.69 -4.33
C ASN A 44 -0.42 8.35 -3.02
N SER A 45 -1.23 9.26 -2.51
CA SER A 45 -0.94 9.98 -1.26
C SER A 45 -0.83 9.02 -0.07
N PHE A 46 -1.70 8.01 0.00
CA PHE A 46 -1.67 7.02 1.06
C PHE A 46 -0.37 6.21 1.02
N LEU A 47 0.00 5.64 -0.13
CA LEU A 47 1.23 4.86 -0.25
C LEU A 47 2.48 5.71 -0.02
N ASP A 48 2.48 6.96 -0.48
CA ASP A 48 3.59 7.88 -0.28
C ASP A 48 3.77 8.23 1.20
N SER A 49 2.67 8.43 1.94
CA SER A 49 2.70 8.68 3.38
C SER A 49 3.33 7.55 4.22
N LYS A 50 3.42 6.34 3.65
CA LYS A 50 3.98 5.16 4.34
C LYS A 50 5.44 4.88 4.00
N LYS A 51 5.99 5.53 2.97
CA LYS A 51 7.34 5.26 2.45
C LYS A 51 8.42 5.42 3.51
N GLU A 52 8.42 6.53 4.23
CA GLU A 52 9.42 6.82 5.26
C GLU A 52 9.39 5.79 6.39
N ALA A 53 8.20 5.52 6.94
CA ALA A 53 8.03 4.53 8.00
C ALA A 53 8.48 3.12 7.57
N VAL A 54 8.19 2.71 6.33
CA VAL A 54 8.64 1.41 5.79
C VAL A 54 10.15 1.37 5.61
N LEU A 55 10.74 2.42 5.04
CA LEU A 55 12.17 2.49 4.81
C LEU A 55 12.94 2.44 6.13
N GLU A 56 12.54 3.23 7.12
CA GLU A 56 13.16 3.25 8.44
C GLU A 56 12.96 1.92 9.18
N ALA A 57 11.77 1.34 9.12
CA ALA A 57 11.53 0.01 9.70
C ALA A 57 12.48 -1.04 9.11
N ILE A 58 12.66 -1.09 7.79
CA ILE A 58 13.57 -2.04 7.12
C ILE A 58 15.03 -1.82 7.56
N LYS A 59 15.48 -0.57 7.68
CA LYS A 59 16.83 -0.24 8.15
C LYS A 59 17.03 -0.67 9.61
N GLU A 60 16.06 -0.41 10.47
CA GLU A 60 16.14 -0.66 11.91
C GLU A 60 16.20 -2.16 12.22
N VAL A 61 15.33 -2.97 11.61
CA VAL A 61 15.23 -4.40 11.95
C VAL A 61 16.28 -5.26 11.25
N GLY A 62 16.88 -4.74 10.17
CA GLY A 62 17.93 -5.42 9.42
C GLY A 62 17.45 -6.51 8.44
N PRO A 63 18.38 -7.08 7.66
CA PRO A 63 18.09 -7.92 6.48
C PRO A 63 17.47 -9.29 6.79
N GLU A 64 17.65 -9.79 8.01
CA GLU A 64 17.16 -11.10 8.45
C GLU A 64 15.84 -11.04 9.23
N ALA A 65 15.27 -9.84 9.39
CA ALA A 65 14.03 -9.67 10.11
C ALA A 65 12.84 -10.35 9.42
N ARG A 66 11.93 -10.85 10.25
CA ARG A 66 10.63 -11.34 9.79
C ARG A 66 9.79 -10.15 9.30
N ARG A 67 9.06 -10.35 8.20
CA ARG A 67 8.15 -9.32 7.66
C ARG A 67 7.16 -8.81 8.69
N SER A 68 6.63 -9.67 9.58
CA SER A 68 5.70 -9.25 10.64
C SER A 68 6.27 -8.14 11.52
N LEU A 69 7.57 -8.19 11.83
CA LEU A 69 8.24 -7.17 12.64
C LEU A 69 8.39 -5.84 11.86
N ILE A 70 8.66 -5.91 10.56
CA ILE A 70 8.71 -4.72 9.69
C ILE A 70 7.33 -4.06 9.63
N LEU A 71 6.26 -4.85 9.46
CA LEU A 71 4.88 -4.34 9.43
C LEU A 71 4.51 -3.65 10.74
N GLU A 72 4.83 -4.27 11.88
CA GLU A 72 4.60 -3.70 13.20
C GLU A 72 5.30 -2.35 13.37
N LYS A 73 6.61 -2.30 13.05
CA LYS A 73 7.41 -1.07 13.13
C LYS A 73 6.94 0.04 12.19
N ALA A 74 6.52 -0.33 10.98
CA ALA A 74 6.02 0.62 9.99
C ALA A 74 4.56 1.05 10.26
N GLY A 75 3.89 0.49 11.26
CA GLY A 75 2.48 0.77 11.56
C GLY A 75 1.53 0.33 10.43
N ILE A 76 1.89 -0.73 9.69
CA ILE A 76 1.12 -1.30 8.59
C ILE A 76 0.49 -2.61 9.06
N ARG A 77 -0.80 -2.81 8.80
CA ARG A 77 -1.49 -4.05 9.19
C ARG A 77 -1.49 -5.07 8.07
N GLN A 78 -1.60 -4.61 6.83
CA GLN A 78 -1.82 -5.47 5.67
C GLN A 78 -0.54 -5.68 4.87
N LEU A 79 -0.23 -6.94 4.57
CA LEU A 79 0.96 -7.30 3.80
C LEU A 79 0.93 -6.74 2.36
N GLY A 80 -0.25 -6.58 1.77
CA GLY A 80 -0.42 -5.96 0.45
C GLY A 80 0.10 -4.52 0.45
N VAL A 81 -0.33 -3.72 1.42
CA VAL A 81 0.13 -2.33 1.61
C VAL A 81 1.65 -2.27 1.74
N PHE A 82 2.24 -3.11 2.59
CA PHE A 82 3.70 -3.17 2.72
C PHE A 82 4.39 -3.46 1.38
N LYS A 83 3.91 -4.44 0.61
CA LYS A 83 4.50 -4.79 -0.69
C LYS A 83 4.41 -3.63 -1.68
N ASP A 84 3.26 -2.98 -1.77
CA ASP A 84 3.04 -1.89 -2.72
C ASP A 84 3.94 -0.68 -2.39
N VAL A 85 4.08 -0.34 -1.09
CA VAL A 85 5.01 0.70 -0.63
C VAL A 85 6.46 0.30 -0.90
N ALA A 86 6.84 -0.94 -0.58
CA ALA A 86 8.21 -1.42 -0.77
C ALA A 86 8.59 -1.50 -2.26
N ASP A 87 7.68 -1.91 -3.14
CA ASP A 87 7.91 -1.95 -4.58
C ASP A 87 8.02 -0.54 -5.17
N ARG A 88 7.29 0.47 -4.64
CA ARG A 88 7.52 1.89 -4.97
C ARG A 88 8.91 2.35 -4.56
N LEU A 89 9.34 2.04 -3.32
CA LEU A 89 10.68 2.37 -2.85
C LEU A 89 11.78 1.70 -3.68
N VAL A 90 11.52 0.51 -4.22
CA VAL A 90 12.41 -0.14 -5.20
C VAL A 90 12.47 0.64 -6.51
N THR A 91 11.32 1.09 -7.01
CA THR A 91 11.24 1.91 -8.24
C THR A 91 11.96 3.26 -8.07
N GLU A 92 11.92 3.83 -6.86
CA GLU A 92 12.65 5.04 -6.49
C GLU A 92 14.15 4.83 -6.24
N GLY A 93 14.65 3.59 -6.30
CA GLY A 93 16.05 3.27 -6.03
C GLY A 93 16.46 3.34 -4.56
N LYS A 94 15.50 3.42 -3.61
CA LYS A 94 15.77 3.44 -2.16
C LYS A 94 15.86 2.06 -1.55
N LEU A 95 15.21 1.08 -2.18
CA LEU A 95 15.28 -0.33 -1.81
C LEU A 95 15.70 -1.17 -3.03
N LYS A 96 16.26 -2.35 -2.77
CA LYS A 96 16.46 -3.41 -3.76
C LYS A 96 15.71 -4.66 -3.33
N LYS A 97 15.16 -5.40 -4.30
CA LYS A 97 14.41 -6.63 -4.07
C LYS A 97 15.25 -7.83 -4.47
N ILE A 98 15.61 -8.70 -3.52
CA ILE A 98 16.40 -9.91 -3.75
C ILE A 98 15.69 -11.08 -3.08
N ASN A 99 15.42 -12.18 -3.80
CA ASN A 99 14.77 -13.38 -3.25
C ASN A 99 13.48 -13.10 -2.44
N LYS A 100 12.63 -12.17 -2.94
CA LYS A 100 11.40 -11.70 -2.29
C LYS A 100 11.62 -10.92 -0.97
N ARG A 101 12.85 -10.53 -0.63
CA ARG A 101 13.17 -9.62 0.49
C ARG A 101 13.55 -8.25 -0.03
N TYR A 102 13.42 -7.25 0.83
CA TYR A 102 13.72 -5.84 0.54
C TYR A 102 14.92 -5.41 1.37
N TYR A 103 15.86 -4.73 0.73
CA TYR A 103 17.10 -4.27 1.35
C TYR A 103 17.30 -2.79 1.04
N PRO A 104 17.80 -1.96 1.98
CA PRO A 104 18.22 -0.60 1.69
C PRO A 104 19.26 -0.57 0.56
N VAL A 105 19.20 0.48 -0.27
CA VAL A 105 20.26 0.87 -1.18
C VAL A 105 21.09 1.94 -0.46
N ASP A 106 22.40 1.74 -0.42
CA ASP A 106 23.36 2.68 0.18
C ASP A 106 23.52 3.95 -0.69
#